data_AF-A0A6I2XXF6-F1
#
_entry.id   AF-A0A6I2XXF6-F1
#
_cell.length_a   1.000
_cell.length_b   1.000
_cell.length_c   1.000
_cell.angle_alpha   90.00
_cell.angle_beta   90.00
_cell.angle_gamma   90.00
#
_symmetry.space_group_name_H-M   'P 1'
#
loop_
_entity.id
_entity.type
_entity.pdbx_description
1 polymer ?
#
loop_
_entity_poly.entity_id
_entity_poly.type
_entity_poly.pdbx_seq_one_letter_code
_entity_poly.pdbx_strand_id
1 'polypeptide(L)'
;MAYWRGEGGASGNALPVMNGIAYKWAKNPDCDYFSCFGMTIRAESVSCSDGVYAEVNLLDADGTVVGYSNDTVGSLSQGQKAKLIFNVTEKGVKSAQLNGFTCR
;
A
#
# COMPACT_ATOMS: atom_id res chain seq x y z
N MET A 1 17.00 5.28 13.41
CA MET A 1 15.76 6.01 13.76
C MET A 1 14.95 6.18 12.48
N ALA A 2 13.82 5.49 12.35
CA ALA A 2 12.91 5.66 11.21
C ALA A 2 11.65 6.35 11.72
N TYR A 3 11.41 7.56 11.21
CA TYR A 3 10.27 8.39 11.58
C TYR A 3 9.01 7.89 10.89
N TRP A 4 7.97 7.64 11.68
CA TRP A 4 6.59 7.49 11.23
C TRP A 4 5.94 8.87 11.19
N ARG A 5 5.46 9.32 10.03
CA ARG A 5 4.44 10.38 9.92
C ARG A 5 3.50 10.08 8.77
N GLY A 6 2.21 10.11 9.08
CA GLY A 6 1.08 9.87 8.20
C GLY A 6 -0.12 9.50 9.08
N GLU A 7 -0.97 10.49 9.33
CA GLU A 7 -1.91 10.60 10.45
C GLU A 7 -3.11 9.64 10.37
N GLY A 8 -3.56 9.17 11.54
CA GLY A 8 -4.75 8.32 11.69
C GLY A 8 -4.61 7.39 12.89
N GLY A 9 -4.93 7.89 14.09
CA GLY A 9 -4.69 7.19 15.35
C GLY A 9 -5.45 5.87 15.50
N ALA A 10 -4.75 4.88 16.06
CA ALA A 10 -5.35 3.88 16.93
C ALA A 10 -4.27 3.37 17.90
N SER A 11 -4.38 3.83 19.14
CA SER A 11 -3.77 3.15 20.29
C SER A 11 -4.46 1.77 20.42
N GLY A 12 -3.81 0.73 19.89
CA GLY A 12 -4.26 -0.66 19.93
C GLY A 12 -3.66 -1.42 18.76
N ASN A 13 -3.37 -2.71 18.92
CA ASN A 13 -2.70 -3.57 17.92
C ASN A 13 -3.50 -3.80 16.59
N ALA A 14 -4.38 -2.88 16.20
CA ALA A 14 -5.19 -2.95 14.99
C ALA A 14 -4.47 -2.29 13.81
N LEU A 15 -4.54 -2.94 12.64
CA LEU A 15 -4.00 -2.38 11.40
C LEU A 15 -4.86 -1.18 10.94
N PRO A 16 -4.28 -0.18 10.27
CA PRO A 16 -5.07 0.87 9.63
C PRO A 16 -6.00 0.25 8.58
N VAL A 17 -7.23 0.78 8.51
CA VAL A 17 -8.29 0.32 7.59
C VAL A 17 -8.74 1.49 6.74
N MET A 18 -8.85 1.27 5.44
CA MET A 18 -9.36 2.22 4.47
C MET A 18 -10.34 1.51 3.53
N ASN A 19 -11.55 2.04 3.38
CA ASN A 19 -12.61 1.45 2.54
C ASN A 19 -12.87 -0.05 2.82
N GLY A 20 -12.82 -0.45 4.10
CA GLY A 20 -13.03 -1.84 4.52
C GLY A 20 -11.84 -2.78 4.30
N ILE A 21 -10.70 -2.25 3.85
CA ILE A 21 -9.46 -2.99 3.61
C ILE A 21 -8.42 -2.59 4.66
N ALA A 22 -7.99 -3.55 5.48
CA ALA A 22 -6.85 -3.37 6.37
C ALA A 22 -5.55 -3.51 5.57
N TYR A 23 -4.55 -2.70 5.90
CA TYR A 23 -3.28 -2.74 5.18
C TYR A 23 -2.06 -2.58 6.09
N LYS A 24 -0.91 -3.06 5.60
CA LYS A 24 0.40 -2.83 6.21
C LYS A 24 1.49 -2.82 5.14
N TRP A 25 2.45 -1.92 5.28
CA TRP A 25 3.65 -1.93 4.45
C TRP A 25 4.54 -3.13 4.79
N ALA A 26 5.12 -3.75 3.78
CA ALA A 26 6.08 -4.83 3.91
C ALA A 26 7.46 -4.24 4.24
N LYS A 27 8.13 -4.80 5.24
CA LYS A 27 9.49 -4.38 5.62
C LYS A 27 10.54 -4.78 4.57
N ASN A 28 10.40 -6.00 4.05
CA ASN A 28 11.27 -6.56 3.03
C ASN A 28 10.38 -7.08 1.90
N PRO A 29 9.97 -6.22 0.96
CA PRO A 29 9.21 -6.66 -0.20
C PRO A 29 10.09 -7.51 -1.11
N ASP A 30 9.49 -8.50 -1.75
CA ASP A 30 10.13 -9.29 -2.78
C ASP A 30 9.96 -8.55 -4.10
N CYS A 31 11.04 -7.96 -4.59
CA CYS A 31 11.05 -7.18 -5.83
C CYS A 31 11.87 -7.94 -6.87
N ASP A 32 11.32 -8.16 -8.07
CA ASP A 32 12.05 -8.91 -9.11
C ASP A 32 13.27 -8.13 -9.64
N TYR A 33 13.05 -6.97 -10.28
CA TYR A 33 14.09 -6.29 -11.09
C TYR A 33 14.43 -4.85 -10.64
N PHE A 34 13.52 -4.17 -9.96
CA PHE A 34 13.69 -2.78 -9.52
C PHE A 34 13.47 -2.66 -8.01
N SER A 35 13.85 -1.51 -7.44
CA SER A 35 13.40 -1.18 -6.09
C SER A 35 11.87 -1.12 -6.06
N CYS A 36 11.25 -1.59 -4.99
CA CYS A 36 9.81 -1.59 -4.87
C CYS A 36 9.37 -1.36 -3.42
N PHE A 37 8.11 -0.96 -3.26
CA PHE A 37 7.41 -1.01 -1.98
C PHE A 37 6.41 -2.15 -2.01
N GLY A 38 6.32 -2.92 -0.93
CA GLY A 38 5.30 -3.96 -0.81
C GLY A 38 4.26 -3.60 0.22
N MET A 39 3.04 -4.11 0.03
CA MET A 39 1.94 -3.96 0.97
C MET A 39 1.18 -5.26 1.11
N THR A 40 0.83 -5.64 2.32
CA THR A 40 -0.14 -6.71 2.56
C THR A 40 -1.48 -6.08 2.89
N ILE A 41 -2.52 -6.52 2.21
CA ILE A 41 -3.90 -6.10 2.46
C ILE A 41 -4.75 -7.26 2.96
N ARG A 42 -5.83 -6.95 3.67
CA ARG A 42 -6.87 -7.89 4.08
C ARG A 42 -8.23 -7.23 3.91
N ALA A 43 -9.16 -7.90 3.23
CA ALA A 43 -10.53 -7.44 3.17
C ALA A 43 -11.22 -7.72 4.52
N GLU A 44 -11.46 -6.71 5.36
CA GLU A 44 -12.02 -6.91 6.70
C GLU A 44 -13.55 -6.91 6.69
N SER A 45 -14.14 -5.89 6.04
CA SER A 45 -15.58 -5.66 6.01
C SER A 45 -16.15 -5.48 4.61
N VAL A 46 -15.39 -5.90 3.59
CA VAL A 46 -15.77 -5.81 2.17
C VAL A 46 -15.41 -7.10 1.44
N SER A 47 -16.05 -7.37 0.31
CA SER A 47 -15.61 -8.33 -0.69
C SER A 47 -15.53 -7.61 -2.03
N CYS A 48 -14.40 -7.71 -2.71
CA CYS A 48 -14.17 -7.07 -4.00
C CYS A 48 -14.18 -8.15 -5.07
N SER A 49 -15.30 -8.31 -5.77
CA SER A 49 -15.50 -9.38 -6.76
C SER A 49 -14.62 -9.20 -7.98
N ASP A 50 -14.38 -7.95 -8.39
CA ASP A 50 -13.59 -7.61 -9.57
C ASP A 50 -12.16 -7.18 -9.19
N GLY A 51 -11.85 -7.23 -7.90
CA GLY A 51 -10.51 -7.09 -7.34
C GLY A 51 -10.25 -5.75 -6.66
N VAL A 52 -8.99 -5.56 -6.27
CA VAL A 52 -8.56 -4.38 -5.52
C VAL A 52 -7.46 -3.68 -6.30
N TYR A 53 -7.72 -2.43 -6.68
CA TYR A 53 -6.71 -1.51 -7.19
C TYR A 53 -6.18 -0.65 -6.05
N ALA A 54 -4.86 -0.48 -6.00
CA ALA A 54 -4.20 0.42 -5.06
C ALA A 54 -3.21 1.32 -5.80
N GLU A 55 -3.11 2.56 -5.34
CA GLU A 55 -2.16 3.54 -5.88
C GLU A 55 -1.41 4.22 -4.75
N VAL A 56 -0.13 4.51 -4.99
CA VAL A 56 0.77 5.18 -4.06
C VAL A 56 1.46 6.35 -4.78
N ASN A 57 1.62 7.46 -4.07
CA ASN A 57 2.54 8.51 -4.48
C ASN A 57 3.96 8.13 -4.06
N LEU A 58 4.93 8.37 -4.94
CA LEU A 58 6.35 8.17 -4.66
C LEU A 58 6.97 9.50 -4.25
N LEU A 59 7.65 9.51 -3.12
CA LEU A 59 8.18 10.73 -2.52
C LEU A 59 9.71 10.71 -2.51
N ASP A 60 10.33 11.87 -2.75
CA ASP A 60 11.76 12.08 -2.53
C ASP A 60 12.09 12.30 -1.03
N ALA A 61 13.32 12.69 -0.74
CA ALA A 61 13.78 12.92 0.63
C ALA A 61 13.12 14.12 1.33
N ASP A 62 12.62 15.09 0.56
CA ASP A 62 11.98 16.31 1.05
C ASP A 62 10.46 16.13 1.20
N GLY A 63 9.93 14.96 0.79
CA GLY A 63 8.50 14.67 0.79
C GLY A 63 7.78 15.17 -0.46
N THR A 64 8.51 15.55 -1.50
CA THR A 64 7.93 15.98 -2.78
C THR A 64 7.44 14.77 -3.56
N VAL A 65 6.23 14.84 -4.12
CA VAL A 65 5.72 13.82 -5.04
C VAL A 65 6.52 13.89 -6.34
N VAL A 66 7.28 12.83 -6.63
CA VAL A 66 8.10 12.70 -7.84
C VAL A 66 7.53 11.72 -8.87
N GLY A 67 6.49 10.99 -8.47
CA GLY A 67 5.80 10.03 -9.33
C GLY A 67 4.70 9.28 -8.58
N TYR A 68 4.18 8.25 -9.22
CA TYR A 68 3.20 7.33 -8.65
C TYR A 68 3.51 5.90 -9.06
N SER A 69 2.98 4.95 -8.32
CA SER A 69 3.01 3.53 -8.68
C SER A 69 1.69 2.89 -8.24
N ASN A 70 1.30 1.80 -8.88
CA ASN A 70 0.05 1.14 -8.61
C ASN A 70 0.20 -0.38 -8.76
N ASP A 71 -0.73 -1.11 -8.15
CA ASP A 71 -0.85 -2.55 -8.34
C ASP A 71 -2.32 -2.97 -8.24
N THR A 72 -2.64 -4.13 -8.78
CA THR A 72 -3.99 -4.69 -8.77
C THR A 72 -3.94 -6.18 -8.50
N VAL A 73 -4.80 -6.62 -7.59
CA VAL A 73 -5.07 -8.02 -7.37
C VAL A 73 -6.48 -8.35 -7.83
N GLY A 74 -6.68 -9.60 -8.27
CA GLY A 74 -8.00 -10.11 -8.62
C GLY A 74 -8.94 -10.17 -7.42
N SER A 75 -10.07 -10.87 -7.61
CA SER A 75 -11.13 -10.98 -6.61
C SER A 75 -10.58 -11.24 -5.20
N LEU A 76 -11.03 -10.44 -4.22
CA LEU A 76 -10.62 -10.56 -2.82
C LEU A 76 -11.86 -10.62 -1.93
N SER A 77 -12.20 -11.83 -1.49
CA SER A 77 -13.34 -12.06 -0.60
C SER A 77 -13.03 -11.59 0.83
N GLN A 78 -14.07 -11.29 1.59
CA GLN A 78 -13.93 -10.95 3.00
C GLN A 78 -13.09 -11.98 3.77
N GLY A 79 -12.18 -11.49 4.60
CA GLY A 79 -11.23 -12.26 5.39
C GLY A 79 -9.94 -12.63 4.64
N GLN A 80 -9.93 -12.61 3.30
CA GLN A 80 -8.77 -12.97 2.49
C GLN A 80 -7.70 -11.89 2.51
N LYS A 81 -6.45 -12.32 2.26
CA LYS A 81 -5.27 -11.48 2.20
C LYS A 81 -4.68 -11.50 0.80
N ALA A 82 -4.10 -10.38 0.40
CA ALA A 82 -3.32 -10.26 -0.81
C ALA A 82 -2.04 -9.45 -0.57
N LYS A 83 -1.08 -9.59 -1.47
CA LYS A 83 0.13 -8.78 -1.53
C LYS A 83 0.06 -7.87 -2.75
N LEU A 84 0.48 -6.63 -2.58
CA LEU A 84 0.64 -5.63 -3.62
C LEU A 84 2.11 -5.23 -3.68
N ILE A 85 2.62 -5.03 -4.90
CA ILE A 85 3.99 -4.59 -5.18
C ILE A 85 3.96 -3.35 -6.06
N PHE A 86 4.51 -2.26 -5.52
CA PHE A 86 4.61 -0.97 -6.19
C PHE A 86 6.05 -0.78 -6.66
N ASN A 87 6.27 -1.00 -7.96
CA ASN A 87 7.59 -0.83 -8.58
C ASN A 87 7.99 0.65 -8.62
N VAL A 88 9.28 0.92 -8.41
CA VAL A 88 9.86 2.27 -8.44
C VAL A 88 10.82 2.37 -9.61
N THR A 89 10.49 3.24 -10.57
CA THR A 89 11.34 3.53 -11.74
C THR A 89 12.07 4.87 -11.62
N GLU A 90 11.60 5.73 -10.73
CA GLU A 90 12.08 7.09 -10.52
C GLU A 90 13.33 7.08 -9.64
N LYS A 91 14.32 7.90 -10.02
CA LYS A 91 15.51 8.09 -9.20
C LYS A 91 15.19 8.97 -8.01
N GLY A 92 15.83 8.69 -6.87
CA GLY A 92 15.76 9.54 -5.68
C GLY A 92 14.57 9.29 -4.75
N VAL A 93 13.67 8.36 -5.10
CA VAL A 93 12.55 7.96 -4.24
C VAL A 93 13.05 7.41 -2.91
N LYS A 94 12.43 7.86 -1.81
CA LYS A 94 12.75 7.46 -0.43
C LYS A 94 11.59 6.80 0.30
N SER A 95 10.37 7.18 -0.03
CA SER A 95 9.17 6.63 0.60
C SER A 95 8.00 6.58 -0.37
N ALA A 96 6.96 5.86 0.01
CA ALA A 96 5.69 5.82 -0.70
C ALA A 96 4.56 6.19 0.27
N GLN A 97 3.58 6.92 -0.23
CA GLN A 97 2.37 7.30 0.48
C GLN A 97 1.17 6.67 -0.22
N LEU A 98 0.39 5.87 0.51
CA LEU A 98 -0.85 5.30 -0.03
C LEU A 98 -1.83 6.43 -0.36
N ASN A 99 -2.28 6.48 -1.62
CA ASN A 99 -3.30 7.42 -2.08
C ASN A 99 -4.70 6.85 -1.78
N GLY A 100 -4.92 5.57 -2.09
CA GLY A 100 -6.13 4.87 -1.68
C GLY A 100 -6.30 3.48 -2.27
N PHE A 101 -7.40 2.84 -1.89
CA PHE A 101 -7.89 1.60 -2.47
C PHE A 101 -9.20 1.81 -3.20
N THR A 102 -9.32 1.19 -4.38
CA THR A 102 -10.58 1.02 -5.08
C THR A 102 -10.94 -0.47 -5.07
N CYS A 103 -11.99 -0.80 -4.35
CA CYS A 103 -12.64 -2.11 -4.39
C CYS A 103 -13.65 -2.11 -5.55
N ARG A 104 -13.56 -3.10 -6.44
CA ARG A 104 -14.45 -3.23 -7.60
C ARG A 104 -15.26 -4.51 -7.49
#